data_AF-A0A3M7C3B3-F1
#
_entry.id   AF-A0A3M7C3B3-F1
#
_cell.length_a   1.000
_cell.length_b   1.000
_cell.length_c   1.000
_cell.angle_alpha   90.00
_cell.angle_beta   90.00
_cell.angle_gamma   90.00
#
_symmetry.space_group_name_H-M   'P 1'
#
loop_
_entity.id
_entity.type
_entity.pdbx_description
1 polymer ?
#
loop_
_entity_poly.entity_id
_entity_poly.type
_entity_poly.pdbx_seq_one_letter_code
_entity_poly.pdbx_strand_id
1 'polypeptide(L)'
;MLPTLPLLTSLLLLPSALANGLYGKSSPVLSVDGQSYRRLIADSNHTSIVEFYAPWCGHCQNLKPAYEKAATSLKGLAKVAAVNCDAEENKPLCGNMGVQGFPTLKIVRPGKKPGRPAMEDYQGARSAKAIADAVVERIPNHVRRLKDSDYEAWRDEGDGPKAILFSEKGVVSALLKAIAVDFKDVMSIAQIRNKDKAAVDAFKVEKFPSLLLLPGGGKDPVFYDGEMKKDAMVKFLSQAASPNPDPAPKKEKAKKSTASKDKSKSSKASSSFSKASSSHASSEAQTAPASQTAETMDDGSQPTESPNPNVDTEKPIHVPSEPAPPIKSLPDGLSLQQQCLNTKAGTCILALLPAVPSEKTLQAISALSEIHHKHESAKRNLFPFYQLPHTNSQAAALRSKLALSEDEVELVALNGKRGWFRLYSSSASEEEKASPLTQRSLEDWIDALRMGDLPKSPLPSGLVMPAEQLPEEPVRVDFSGSGNAGTAREGGGPSSGEEVDEDFLAQMKRQMPEGMEFAMEEIDDEEYERILAEQRKGEEGKGHDEL
;
A
#
# COMPACT_ATOMS: atom_id res chain seq x y z
N MET A 1 24.68 -33.16 -64.99
CA MET A 1 23.95 -31.88 -64.94
C MET A 1 23.01 -31.93 -63.73
N LEU A 2 23.31 -31.13 -62.71
CA LEU A 2 22.34 -30.71 -61.69
C LEU A 2 21.24 -29.84 -62.35
N PRO A 3 20.05 -29.72 -61.75
CA PRO A 3 19.86 -28.65 -60.77
C PRO A 3 19.20 -29.13 -59.48
N THR A 4 19.83 -28.75 -58.38
CA THR A 4 19.33 -28.75 -57.00
C THR A 4 18.31 -27.64 -56.80
N LEU A 5 17.12 -27.98 -56.30
CA LEU A 5 16.12 -27.03 -55.78
C LEU A 5 16.50 -26.64 -54.33
N PRO A 6 16.52 -25.36 -53.96
CA PRO A 6 16.76 -24.96 -52.57
C PRO A 6 15.45 -25.07 -51.76
N LEU A 7 15.50 -25.80 -50.65
CA LEU A 7 14.50 -25.69 -49.58
C LEU A 7 14.59 -24.28 -48.99
N LEU A 8 13.55 -23.46 -49.19
CA LEU A 8 13.36 -22.23 -48.43
C LEU A 8 12.97 -22.60 -46.99
N THR A 9 13.95 -22.62 -46.09
CA THR A 9 13.70 -22.58 -44.64
C THR A 9 13.16 -21.19 -44.29
N SER A 10 11.83 -21.10 -44.18
CA SER A 10 11.15 -19.93 -43.62
C SER A 10 11.49 -19.84 -42.13
N LEU A 11 12.53 -19.06 -41.81
CA LEU A 11 12.88 -18.67 -40.46
C LEU A 11 11.78 -17.71 -39.98
N LEU A 12 10.83 -18.23 -39.19
CA LEU A 12 9.93 -17.41 -38.38
C LEU A 12 10.79 -16.61 -37.40
N LEU A 13 11.20 -15.40 -37.81
CA LEU A 13 11.52 -14.33 -36.88
C LEU A 13 10.22 -14.02 -36.13
N LEU A 14 10.02 -14.68 -34.99
CA LEU A 14 9.22 -14.11 -33.91
C LEU A 14 9.78 -12.69 -33.70
N PRO A 15 8.97 -11.63 -33.85
CA PRO A 15 9.42 -10.33 -33.42
C PRO A 15 9.71 -10.46 -31.93
N SER A 16 10.98 -10.37 -31.56
CA SER A 16 11.39 -10.14 -30.18
C SER A 16 10.51 -9.01 -29.69
N ALA A 17 9.58 -9.31 -28.79
CA ALA A 17 8.77 -8.32 -28.15
C ALA A 17 9.75 -7.40 -27.40
N LEU A 18 10.20 -6.34 -28.07
CA LEU A 18 10.82 -5.21 -27.42
C LEU A 18 9.81 -4.83 -26.34
N ALA A 19 10.24 -4.99 -25.09
CA ALA A 19 9.46 -4.72 -23.90
C ALA A 19 9.09 -3.23 -23.89
N ASN A 20 8.07 -2.87 -24.66
CA ASN A 20 7.46 -1.57 -24.61
C ASN A 20 6.73 -1.51 -23.28
N GLY A 21 7.26 -0.70 -22.35
CA GLY A 21 6.60 -0.43 -21.08
C GLY A 21 5.16 0.04 -21.29
N LEU A 22 4.33 -0.13 -20.27
CA LEU A 22 2.90 0.22 -20.29
C LEU A 22 2.68 1.70 -20.66
N TYR A 23 3.64 2.57 -20.31
CA TYR A 23 3.64 4.00 -20.58
C TYR A 23 4.66 4.33 -21.68
N GLY A 24 4.16 4.84 -22.81
CA GLY A 24 5.00 5.26 -23.94
C GLY A 24 5.60 6.67 -23.75
N LYS A 25 6.49 7.08 -24.67
CA LYS A 25 7.16 8.39 -24.62
C LYS A 25 6.21 9.60 -24.68
N SER A 26 5.00 9.43 -25.22
CA SER A 26 3.95 10.45 -25.28
C SER A 26 3.08 10.51 -24.02
N SER A 27 3.25 9.57 -23.08
CA SER A 27 2.48 9.54 -21.84
C SER A 27 2.87 10.69 -20.92
N PRO A 28 1.92 11.32 -20.21
CA PRO A 28 2.23 12.27 -19.14
C PRO A 28 2.87 11.60 -17.91
N VAL A 29 2.89 10.27 -17.85
CA VAL A 29 3.50 9.48 -16.77
C VAL A 29 5.00 9.32 -17.03
N LEU A 30 5.82 9.68 -16.05
CA LEU A 30 7.27 9.57 -16.12
C LEU A 30 7.70 8.09 -15.98
N SER A 31 8.25 7.51 -17.03
CA SER A 31 8.91 6.20 -16.93
C SER A 31 10.20 6.33 -16.13
N VAL A 32 10.35 5.52 -15.09
CA VAL A 32 11.47 5.53 -14.15
C VAL A 32 12.02 4.12 -14.02
N ASP A 33 13.34 4.00 -13.99
CA ASP A 33 14.08 2.76 -13.82
C ASP A 33 14.96 2.78 -12.54
N GLY A 34 15.62 1.67 -12.24
CA GLY A 34 16.51 1.53 -11.08
C GLY A 34 17.61 2.58 -11.01
N GLN A 35 18.11 3.05 -12.16
CA GLN A 35 19.20 4.02 -12.23
C GLN A 35 18.73 5.46 -12.00
N SER A 36 17.54 5.78 -12.51
CA SER A 36 16.98 7.13 -12.50
C SER A 36 16.07 7.39 -11.29
N TYR A 37 15.55 6.34 -10.63
CA TYR A 37 14.63 6.45 -9.49
C TYR A 37 15.14 7.37 -8.40
N ARG A 38 16.40 7.18 -8.00
CA ARG A 38 16.98 7.99 -6.93
C ARG A 38 16.96 9.48 -7.27
N ARG A 39 17.45 9.85 -8.47
CA ARG A 39 17.55 11.25 -8.91
C ARG A 39 16.17 11.86 -9.16
N LEU A 40 15.28 11.13 -9.83
CA LEU A 40 14.01 11.67 -10.31
C LEU A 40 12.92 11.66 -9.23
N ILE A 41 12.99 10.73 -8.27
CA ILE A 41 11.95 10.52 -7.27
C ILE A 41 12.50 10.71 -5.85
N ALA A 42 13.50 9.91 -5.44
CA ALA A 42 13.90 9.85 -4.03
C ALA A 42 14.58 11.13 -3.52
N ASP A 43 15.41 11.75 -4.35
CA ASP A 43 16.13 12.99 -4.06
C ASP A 43 15.34 14.24 -4.51
N SER A 44 14.12 14.05 -5.06
CA SER A 44 13.33 15.17 -5.58
C SER A 44 12.79 16.09 -4.50
N ASN A 45 12.67 17.37 -4.83
CA ASN A 45 11.98 18.36 -4.00
C ASN A 45 10.44 18.23 -4.09
N HIS A 46 9.93 17.48 -5.07
CA HIS A 46 8.50 17.33 -5.31
C HIS A 46 7.95 16.06 -4.69
N THR A 47 6.69 16.13 -4.26
CA THR A 47 5.93 14.91 -3.97
C THR A 47 5.70 14.16 -5.28
N SER A 48 5.83 12.84 -5.21
CA SER A 48 5.65 11.95 -6.35
C SER A 48 4.68 10.84 -5.97
N ILE A 49 3.88 10.37 -6.91
CA ILE A 49 3.25 9.05 -6.83
C ILE A 49 3.93 8.13 -7.84
N VAL A 50 4.27 6.93 -7.42
CA VAL A 50 4.98 5.93 -8.22
C VAL A 50 4.13 4.68 -8.30
N GLU A 51 3.87 4.25 -9.52
CA GLU A 51 3.29 2.94 -9.80
C GLU A 51 4.40 1.93 -10.07
N PHE A 52 4.35 0.81 -9.36
CA PHE A 52 5.14 -0.37 -9.66
C PHE A 52 4.24 -1.37 -10.38
N TYR A 53 4.58 -1.69 -11.63
CA TYR A 53 3.71 -2.43 -12.55
C TYR A 53 4.48 -3.51 -13.33
N ALA A 54 3.73 -4.38 -14.02
CA ALA A 54 4.22 -5.24 -15.09
C ALA A 54 3.34 -5.06 -16.35
N PRO A 55 3.90 -5.04 -17.57
CA PRO A 55 3.15 -4.70 -18.79
C PRO A 55 2.05 -5.72 -19.13
N TRP A 56 2.22 -6.97 -18.71
CA TRP A 56 1.25 -8.05 -18.88
C TRP A 56 0.13 -8.06 -17.82
N CYS A 57 0.20 -7.22 -16.79
CA CYS A 57 -0.78 -7.21 -15.70
C CYS A 57 -2.07 -6.50 -16.11
N GLY A 58 -3.18 -7.24 -16.16
CA GLY A 58 -4.50 -6.69 -16.52
C GLY A 58 -4.97 -5.56 -15.59
N HIS A 59 -4.68 -5.64 -14.29
CA HIS A 59 -5.02 -4.56 -13.35
C HIS A 59 -4.22 -3.27 -13.60
N CYS A 60 -2.97 -3.37 -14.03
CA CYS A 60 -2.16 -2.21 -14.44
C CYS A 60 -2.71 -1.59 -15.72
N GLN A 61 -3.07 -2.42 -16.70
CA GLN A 61 -3.69 -1.97 -17.94
C GLN A 61 -5.02 -1.23 -17.68
N ASN A 62 -5.84 -1.73 -16.74
CA ASN A 62 -7.08 -1.06 -16.34
C ASN A 62 -6.84 0.26 -15.58
N LEU A 63 -5.76 0.35 -14.78
CA LEU A 63 -5.39 1.57 -14.06
C LEU A 63 -4.85 2.67 -14.99
N LYS A 64 -4.15 2.29 -16.06
CA LYS A 64 -3.43 3.22 -16.97
C LYS A 64 -4.23 4.48 -17.36
N PRO A 65 -5.49 4.40 -17.86
CA PRO A 65 -6.21 5.59 -18.29
C PRO A 65 -6.50 6.56 -17.15
N ALA A 66 -6.80 6.05 -15.94
CA ALA A 66 -7.00 6.88 -14.77
C ALA A 66 -5.68 7.50 -14.29
N TYR A 67 -4.58 6.75 -14.37
CA TYR A 67 -3.25 7.20 -13.96
C TYR A 67 -2.70 8.30 -14.88
N GLU A 68 -2.87 8.18 -16.20
CA GLU A 68 -2.49 9.24 -17.17
C GLU A 68 -3.32 10.51 -16.99
N LYS A 69 -4.61 10.38 -16.68
CA LYS A 69 -5.46 11.52 -16.31
C LYS A 69 -4.97 12.19 -15.03
N ALA A 70 -4.63 11.42 -13.99
CA ALA A 70 -4.05 11.96 -12.77
C ALA A 70 -2.72 12.67 -13.03
N ALA A 71 -1.84 12.11 -13.86
CA ALA A 71 -0.58 12.73 -14.29
C ALA A 71 -0.81 14.08 -14.99
N THR A 72 -1.82 14.17 -15.84
CA THR A 72 -2.21 15.42 -16.49
C THR A 72 -2.70 16.45 -15.48
N SER A 73 -3.55 16.05 -14.53
CA SER A 73 -4.07 16.94 -13.48
C SER A 73 -2.99 17.41 -12.50
N LEU A 74 -1.98 16.58 -12.24
CA LEU A 74 -0.87 16.88 -11.33
C LEU A 74 0.30 17.59 -12.01
N LYS A 75 0.24 17.83 -13.32
CA LYS A 75 1.32 18.45 -14.09
C LYS A 75 1.73 19.78 -13.45
N GLY A 76 3.02 19.88 -13.10
CA GLY A 76 3.60 21.03 -12.42
C GLY A 76 3.37 21.06 -10.90
N LEU A 77 2.42 20.31 -10.34
CA LEU A 77 2.17 20.27 -8.91
C LEU A 77 2.97 19.18 -8.20
N ALA A 78 3.02 18.00 -8.82
CA ALA A 78 3.66 16.80 -8.30
C ALA A 78 4.13 15.93 -9.48
N LYS A 79 4.95 14.91 -9.19
CA LYS A 79 5.37 13.93 -10.20
C LYS A 79 4.46 12.70 -10.19
N VAL A 80 4.17 12.18 -11.36
CA VAL A 80 3.48 10.89 -11.53
C VAL A 80 4.41 10.01 -12.34
N ALA A 81 4.86 8.92 -11.74
CA ALA A 81 5.88 8.05 -12.30
C ALA A 81 5.44 6.59 -12.31
N ALA A 82 6.07 5.79 -13.15
CA ALA A 82 5.85 4.35 -13.23
C ALA A 82 7.18 3.60 -13.40
N VAL A 83 7.31 2.47 -12.71
CA VAL A 83 8.47 1.58 -12.74
C VAL A 83 8.00 0.21 -13.22
N ASN A 84 8.57 -0.26 -14.32
CA ASN A 84 8.31 -1.61 -14.83
C ASN A 84 9.13 -2.64 -14.04
N CYS A 85 8.50 -3.36 -13.12
CA CYS A 85 9.13 -4.37 -12.29
C CYS A 85 9.36 -5.71 -13.00
N ASP A 86 8.81 -5.90 -14.20
CA ASP A 86 9.08 -7.07 -15.04
C ASP A 86 10.46 -7.00 -15.70
N ALA A 87 10.97 -5.78 -15.92
CA ALA A 87 12.30 -5.55 -16.46
C ALA A 87 13.40 -5.93 -15.44
N GLU A 88 14.40 -6.70 -15.87
CA GLU A 88 15.46 -7.24 -15.01
C GLU A 88 16.20 -6.15 -14.22
N GLU A 89 16.47 -5.00 -14.85
CA GLU A 89 17.17 -3.88 -14.23
C GLU A 89 16.39 -3.23 -13.07
N ASN A 90 15.08 -3.44 -13.00
CA ASN A 90 14.20 -2.84 -12.00
C ASN A 90 13.83 -3.81 -10.88
N LYS A 91 14.05 -5.12 -11.03
CA LYS A 91 13.72 -6.13 -10.01
C LYS A 91 14.33 -5.82 -8.64
N PRO A 92 15.62 -5.43 -8.51
CA PRO A 92 16.20 -5.06 -7.22
C PRO A 92 15.52 -3.84 -6.59
N LEU A 93 15.15 -2.84 -7.41
CA LEU A 93 14.41 -1.67 -6.94
C LEU A 93 13.04 -2.10 -6.41
N CYS A 94 12.27 -2.86 -7.19
CA CYS A 94 10.92 -3.30 -6.79
C CYS A 94 10.94 -4.18 -5.53
N GLY A 95 11.92 -5.07 -5.41
CA GLY A 95 12.15 -5.87 -4.19
C GLY A 95 12.47 -5.00 -2.98
N ASN A 96 13.40 -4.04 -3.10
CA ASN A 96 13.74 -3.10 -2.03
C ASN A 96 12.58 -2.19 -1.62
N MET A 97 11.65 -1.91 -2.55
CA MET A 97 10.43 -1.17 -2.27
C MET A 97 9.32 -2.02 -1.64
N GLY A 98 9.55 -3.31 -1.42
CA GLY A 98 8.56 -4.22 -0.84
C GLY A 98 7.34 -4.42 -1.74
N VAL A 99 7.53 -4.40 -3.07
CA VAL A 99 6.44 -4.64 -4.02
C VAL A 99 6.10 -6.13 -4.04
N GLN A 100 4.93 -6.49 -3.51
CA GLN A 100 4.45 -7.87 -3.42
C GLN A 100 3.42 -8.24 -4.50
N GLY A 101 2.92 -7.25 -5.24
CA GLY A 101 1.92 -7.44 -6.29
C GLY A 101 1.72 -6.18 -7.13
N PHE A 102 1.02 -6.32 -8.26
CA PHE A 102 0.82 -5.23 -9.21
C PHE A 102 -0.66 -4.88 -9.41
N PRO A 103 -1.00 -3.60 -9.64
CA PRO A 103 -0.14 -2.44 -9.41
C PRO A 103 0.00 -2.15 -7.91
N THR A 104 1.20 -1.75 -7.49
CA THR A 104 1.43 -1.14 -6.18
C THR A 104 1.70 0.35 -6.37
N LEU A 105 0.93 1.20 -5.68
CA LEU A 105 1.09 2.66 -5.73
C LEU A 105 1.74 3.15 -4.43
N LYS A 106 2.80 3.95 -4.54
CA LYS A 106 3.46 4.56 -3.38
C LYS A 106 3.58 6.06 -3.56
N ILE A 107 3.26 6.83 -2.52
CA ILE A 107 3.49 8.27 -2.48
C ILE A 107 4.84 8.52 -1.81
N VAL A 108 5.69 9.26 -2.51
CA VAL A 108 7.05 9.60 -2.09
C VAL A 108 7.10 11.10 -1.88
N ARG A 109 7.39 11.50 -0.64
CA ARG A 109 7.52 12.90 -0.23
C ARG A 109 8.97 13.24 0.08
N PRO A 110 9.40 14.48 -0.20
CA PRO A 110 10.70 14.97 0.25
C PRO A 110 10.84 14.79 1.76
N GLY A 111 11.92 14.14 2.20
CA GLY A 111 12.17 13.91 3.61
C GLY A 111 12.81 15.12 4.30
N LYS A 112 12.81 15.10 5.64
CA LYS A 112 13.53 16.12 6.45
C LYS A 112 15.05 16.07 6.24
N LYS A 113 15.59 14.91 5.84
CA LYS A 113 17.01 14.68 5.58
C LYS A 113 17.21 14.41 4.09
N PRO A 114 18.22 15.03 3.44
CA PRO A 114 18.56 14.72 2.06
C PRO A 114 18.79 13.22 1.85
N GLY A 115 18.24 12.66 0.77
CA GLY A 115 18.40 11.24 0.42
C GLY A 115 17.58 10.24 1.24
N ARG A 116 16.66 10.70 2.08
CA ARG A 116 15.71 9.83 2.80
C ARG A 116 14.28 10.36 2.66
N PRO A 117 13.61 10.11 1.52
CA PRO A 117 12.23 10.51 1.33
C PRO A 117 11.30 9.77 2.32
N ALA A 118 10.19 10.41 2.67
CA ALA A 118 9.10 9.72 3.35
C ALA A 118 8.26 8.98 2.30
N MET A 119 8.01 7.69 2.52
CA MET A 119 7.28 6.86 1.58
C MET A 119 6.12 6.18 2.29
N GLU A 120 4.99 6.11 1.60
CA GLU A 120 3.78 5.47 2.10
C GLU A 120 3.02 4.81 0.96
N ASP A 121 2.36 3.69 1.27
CA ASP A 121 1.55 2.97 0.30
C ASP A 121 0.21 3.65 0.11
N TYR A 122 -0.18 3.86 -1.14
CA TYR A 122 -1.48 4.42 -1.47
C TYR A 122 -2.53 3.31 -1.54
N GLN A 123 -3.45 3.32 -0.57
CA GLN A 123 -4.56 2.36 -0.44
C GLN A 123 -5.92 2.98 -0.76
N GLY A 124 -5.94 4.18 -1.36
CA GLY A 124 -7.16 4.87 -1.75
C GLY A 124 -7.78 4.36 -3.05
N ALA A 125 -8.90 4.95 -3.45
CA ALA A 125 -9.56 4.60 -4.71
C ALA A 125 -8.66 4.87 -5.92
N ARG A 126 -8.70 3.99 -6.92
CA ARG A 126 -7.84 4.04 -8.11
C ARG A 126 -8.37 4.94 -9.24
N SER A 127 -9.24 5.90 -8.89
CA SER A 127 -9.74 6.90 -9.84
C SER A 127 -8.75 8.07 -9.97
N ALA A 128 -8.74 8.72 -11.13
CA ALA A 128 -7.84 9.84 -11.41
C ALA A 128 -7.94 10.96 -10.35
N LYS A 129 -9.17 11.27 -9.93
CA LYS A 129 -9.44 12.29 -8.91
C LYS A 129 -8.91 11.89 -7.53
N ALA A 130 -9.20 10.67 -7.07
CA ALA A 130 -8.77 10.24 -5.75
C ALA A 130 -7.23 10.19 -5.64
N ILE A 131 -6.56 9.73 -6.69
CA ILE A 131 -5.10 9.75 -6.80
C ILE A 131 -4.57 11.18 -6.76
N ALA A 132 -5.13 12.09 -7.57
CA ALA A 132 -4.69 13.48 -7.62
C ALA A 132 -4.90 14.20 -6.28
N ASP A 133 -6.06 14.05 -5.66
CA ASP A 133 -6.40 14.67 -4.37
C ASP A 133 -5.44 14.18 -3.28
N ALA A 134 -5.21 12.87 -3.19
CA ALA A 134 -4.30 12.30 -2.20
C ALA A 134 -2.87 12.85 -2.34
N VAL A 135 -2.36 12.95 -3.56
CA VAL A 135 -1.04 13.52 -3.84
C VAL A 135 -0.99 15.00 -3.47
N VAL A 136 -2.01 15.79 -3.82
CA VAL A 136 -2.10 17.23 -3.51
C VAL A 136 -2.10 17.49 -2.00
N GLU A 137 -2.80 16.67 -1.22
CA GLU A 137 -2.81 16.75 0.24
C GLU A 137 -1.42 16.52 0.84
N ARG A 138 -0.61 15.71 0.17
CA ARG A 138 0.73 15.28 0.60
C ARG A 138 1.86 16.22 0.15
N ILE A 139 1.56 17.20 -0.71
CA ILE A 139 2.51 18.25 -1.06
C ILE A 139 2.87 19.05 0.20
N PRO A 140 4.17 19.16 0.55
CA PRO A 140 4.59 19.89 1.74
C PRO A 140 4.20 21.36 1.61
N ASN A 141 3.68 21.92 2.70
CA ASN A 141 3.30 23.32 2.73
C ASN A 141 4.44 24.17 3.31
N HIS A 142 5.08 24.96 2.46
CA HIS A 142 6.09 25.95 2.84
C HIS A 142 5.56 27.39 2.81
N VAL A 143 4.27 27.59 2.56
CA VAL A 143 3.62 28.91 2.51
C VAL A 143 3.28 29.37 3.91
N ARG A 144 3.73 30.56 4.30
CA ARG A 144 3.32 31.19 5.57
C ARG A 144 1.96 31.85 5.41
N ARG A 145 1.04 31.61 6.33
CA ARG A 145 -0.26 32.32 6.37
C ARG A 145 -0.13 33.51 7.30
N LEU A 146 -0.19 34.70 6.76
CA LEU A 146 -0.01 35.94 7.51
C LEU A 146 -1.38 36.56 7.85
N LYS A 147 -1.40 37.32 8.93
CA LYS A 147 -2.53 38.12 9.42
C LYS A 147 -2.08 39.58 9.57
N ASP A 148 -3.03 40.46 9.83
CA ASP A 148 -2.76 41.88 10.12
C ASP A 148 -1.73 42.09 11.26
N SER A 149 -1.66 41.19 12.24
CA SER A 149 -0.70 41.31 13.36
C SER A 149 0.75 40.96 13.00
N ASP A 150 0.96 40.14 11.97
CA ASP A 150 2.25 39.46 11.77
C ASP A 150 2.92 39.82 10.44
N TYR A 151 2.18 40.45 9.51
CA TYR A 151 2.66 40.67 8.15
C TYR A 151 3.84 41.65 8.08
N GLU A 152 3.87 42.69 8.93
CA GLU A 152 4.95 43.68 8.98
C GLU A 152 6.25 43.03 9.49
N ALA A 153 6.15 42.31 10.61
CA ALA A 153 7.28 41.59 11.18
C ALA A 153 7.86 40.58 10.18
N TRP A 154 7.02 39.87 9.43
CA TRP A 154 7.47 38.96 8.38
C TRP A 154 8.04 39.69 7.15
N ARG A 155 7.45 40.82 6.75
CA ARG A 155 7.97 41.64 5.63
C ARG A 155 9.40 42.09 5.91
N ASP A 156 9.67 42.46 7.16
CA ASP A 156 10.96 42.99 7.60
C ASP A 156 11.93 41.84 8.07
N GLU A 157 11.45 40.58 8.09
CA GLU A 157 12.26 39.38 8.40
C GLU A 157 13.24 39.10 7.25
N GLY A 158 14.49 39.54 7.40
CA GLY A 158 15.58 39.28 6.44
C GLY A 158 15.46 40.04 5.12
N ASP A 159 16.57 40.16 4.39
CA ASP A 159 16.66 40.94 3.14
C ASP A 159 16.39 40.11 1.86
N GLY A 160 16.03 38.84 2.00
CA GLY A 160 15.73 37.97 0.87
C GLY A 160 14.44 38.35 0.14
N PRO A 161 14.28 37.96 -1.13
CA PRO A 161 13.06 38.21 -1.88
C PRO A 161 11.89 37.46 -1.24
N LYS A 162 10.71 38.09 -1.30
CA LYS A 162 9.47 37.55 -0.73
C LYS A 162 8.33 37.67 -1.72
N ALA A 163 7.36 36.77 -1.67
CA ALA A 163 6.15 36.88 -2.47
C ALA A 163 4.91 36.64 -1.62
N ILE A 164 3.84 37.39 -1.90
CA ILE A 164 2.58 37.33 -1.16
C ILE A 164 1.46 37.06 -2.15
N LEU A 165 0.70 36.00 -1.93
CA LEU A 165 -0.58 35.79 -2.61
C LEU A 165 -1.72 36.32 -1.74
N PHE A 166 -2.44 37.30 -2.25
CA PHE A 166 -3.70 37.76 -1.68
C PHE A 166 -4.83 36.90 -2.22
N SER A 167 -5.63 36.29 -1.33
CA SER A 167 -6.72 35.40 -1.73
C SER A 167 -7.93 35.49 -0.82
N GLU A 168 -9.13 35.29 -1.36
CA GLU A 168 -10.34 35.13 -0.55
C GLU A 168 -10.37 33.78 0.20
N LYS A 169 -9.72 32.77 -0.39
CA LYS A 169 -9.70 31.41 0.14
C LYS A 169 -8.82 31.33 1.38
N GLY A 170 -9.34 30.65 2.41
CA GLY A 170 -8.57 30.42 3.64
C GLY A 170 -7.53 29.32 3.54
N VAL A 171 -7.68 28.42 2.57
CA VAL A 171 -6.80 27.27 2.33
C VAL A 171 -5.72 27.64 1.31
N VAL A 172 -4.50 27.16 1.54
CA VAL A 172 -3.39 27.31 0.59
C VAL A 172 -3.60 26.38 -0.59
N SER A 173 -3.67 26.95 -1.80
CA SER A 173 -3.87 26.18 -3.03
C SER A 173 -2.70 25.24 -3.31
N ALA A 174 -2.97 24.12 -3.99
CA ALA A 174 -1.94 23.17 -4.42
C ALA A 174 -0.85 23.84 -5.28
N LEU A 175 -1.29 24.78 -6.14
CA LEU A 175 -0.42 25.59 -6.99
C LEU A 175 0.57 26.41 -6.16
N LEU A 176 0.09 27.13 -5.14
CA LEU A 176 0.98 27.96 -4.32
C LEU A 176 1.93 27.09 -3.48
N LYS A 177 1.49 25.92 -2.99
CA LYS A 177 2.38 24.95 -2.34
C LYS A 177 3.48 24.47 -3.29
N ALA A 178 3.13 24.13 -4.53
CA ALA A 178 4.10 23.67 -5.52
C ALA A 178 5.14 24.74 -5.86
N ILE A 179 4.73 26.01 -5.98
CA ILE A 179 5.64 27.14 -6.18
C ILE A 179 6.52 27.35 -4.94
N ALA A 180 5.95 27.25 -3.72
CA ALA A 180 6.74 27.34 -2.49
C ALA A 180 7.77 26.22 -2.33
N VAL A 181 7.53 25.05 -2.93
CA VAL A 181 8.53 23.99 -3.05
C VAL A 181 9.64 24.40 -4.02
N ASP A 182 9.31 24.93 -5.20
CA ASP A 182 10.30 25.38 -6.20
C ASP A 182 11.25 26.43 -5.60
N PHE A 183 10.72 27.37 -4.82
CA PHE A 183 11.48 28.50 -4.26
C PHE A 183 11.91 28.31 -2.80
N LYS A 184 11.86 27.08 -2.29
CA LYS A 184 12.18 26.80 -0.89
C LYS A 184 13.59 27.29 -0.52
N ASP A 185 13.74 27.97 0.62
CA ASP A 185 15.02 28.52 1.12
C ASP A 185 15.65 29.64 0.24
N VAL A 186 15.09 30.00 -0.93
CA VAL A 186 15.58 31.10 -1.79
C VAL A 186 14.63 32.29 -1.84
N MET A 187 13.32 32.07 -1.69
CA MET A 187 12.30 33.12 -1.58
C MET A 187 11.26 32.70 -0.56
N SER A 188 10.87 33.64 0.32
CA SER A 188 9.80 33.37 1.28
C SER A 188 8.44 33.65 0.66
N ILE A 189 7.56 32.65 0.64
CA ILE A 189 6.23 32.76 0.05
C ILE A 189 5.17 32.75 1.14
N ALA A 190 4.24 33.71 1.07
CA ALA A 190 3.15 33.88 2.01
C ALA A 190 1.79 34.01 1.34
N GLN A 191 0.73 33.83 2.14
CA GLN A 191 -0.66 34.08 1.76
C GLN A 191 -1.32 34.97 2.81
N ILE A 192 -2.03 35.99 2.33
CA ILE A 192 -2.86 36.91 3.12
C ILE A 192 -4.31 36.79 2.66
N ARG A 193 -5.27 36.84 3.58
CA ARG A 193 -6.69 36.78 3.20
C ARG A 193 -7.26 38.17 2.98
N ASN A 194 -8.30 38.26 2.15
CA ASN A 194 -9.07 39.49 1.94
C ASN A 194 -9.69 40.09 3.22
N LYS A 195 -9.82 39.30 4.29
CA LYS A 195 -10.33 39.75 5.59
C LYS A 195 -9.29 40.50 6.43
N ASP A 196 -8.01 40.34 6.12
CA ASP A 196 -6.89 40.98 6.82
C ASP A 196 -6.69 42.37 6.17
N LYS A 197 -7.56 43.31 6.54
CA LYS A 197 -7.75 44.60 5.84
C LYS A 197 -6.52 45.49 5.96
N ALA A 198 -5.85 45.50 7.10
CA ALA A 198 -4.68 46.36 7.29
C ALA A 198 -3.57 45.98 6.29
N ALA A 199 -3.33 44.69 6.09
CA ALA A 199 -2.36 44.23 5.11
C ALA A 199 -2.82 44.47 3.66
N VAL A 200 -4.11 44.21 3.35
CA VAL A 200 -4.67 44.43 2.01
C VAL A 200 -4.60 45.91 1.60
N ASP A 201 -4.96 46.82 2.52
CA ASP A 201 -4.94 48.26 2.30
C ASP A 201 -3.51 48.80 2.21
N ALA A 202 -2.58 48.29 3.03
CA ALA A 202 -1.17 48.66 3.02
C ALA A 202 -0.50 48.40 1.66
N PHE A 203 -0.89 47.29 0.99
CA PHE A 203 -0.39 46.96 -0.35
C PHE A 203 -1.31 47.44 -1.48
N LYS A 204 -2.44 48.10 -1.19
CA LYS A 204 -3.42 48.61 -2.16
C LYS A 204 -3.97 47.52 -3.10
N VAL A 205 -4.35 46.37 -2.53
CA VAL A 205 -4.86 45.23 -3.30
C VAL A 205 -6.37 45.33 -3.50
N GLU A 206 -6.80 45.59 -4.74
CA GLU A 206 -8.22 45.73 -5.08
C GLU A 206 -8.84 44.46 -5.67
N LYS A 207 -8.03 43.56 -6.23
CA LYS A 207 -8.47 42.35 -6.94
C LYS A 207 -7.95 41.10 -6.24
N PHE A 208 -8.73 40.02 -6.33
CA PHE A 208 -8.35 38.73 -5.80
C PHE A 208 -8.62 37.63 -6.85
N PRO A 209 -7.77 36.60 -6.97
CA PRO A 209 -6.47 36.49 -6.31
C PRO A 209 -5.42 37.40 -6.97
N SER A 210 -4.51 37.98 -6.19
CA SER A 210 -3.41 38.82 -6.70
C SER A 210 -2.08 38.41 -6.08
N LEU A 211 -1.05 38.26 -6.91
CA LEU A 211 0.30 37.92 -6.49
C LEU A 211 1.17 39.18 -6.48
N LEU A 212 1.88 39.40 -5.39
CA LEU A 212 2.81 40.50 -5.18
C LEU A 212 4.21 39.93 -4.96
N LEU A 213 5.21 40.52 -5.63
CA LEU A 213 6.61 40.23 -5.40
C LEU A 213 7.28 41.40 -4.69
N LEU A 214 8.03 41.09 -3.64
CA LEU A 214 8.92 41.98 -2.90
C LEU A 214 10.36 41.55 -3.25
N PRO A 215 11.05 42.23 -4.18
CA PRO A 215 12.34 41.76 -4.68
C PRO A 215 13.49 41.78 -3.66
N GLY A 216 13.33 42.46 -2.52
CA GLY A 216 14.40 42.70 -1.54
C GLY A 216 15.32 43.86 -1.93
N GLY A 217 16.23 44.24 -1.03
CA GLY A 217 17.26 45.25 -1.30
C GLY A 217 16.75 46.67 -1.62
N GLY A 218 15.62 47.07 -1.02
CA GLY A 218 15.05 48.41 -1.17
C GLY A 218 14.30 48.67 -2.49
N LYS A 219 14.03 47.64 -3.29
CA LYS A 219 13.22 47.75 -4.52
C LYS A 219 11.73 47.78 -4.20
N ASP A 220 10.97 48.51 -5.01
CA ASP A 220 9.53 48.62 -4.86
C ASP A 220 8.79 47.30 -5.12
N PRO A 221 7.64 47.06 -4.45
CA PRO A 221 6.78 45.92 -4.72
C PRO A 221 6.26 45.89 -6.16
N VAL A 222 6.23 44.69 -6.77
CA VAL A 222 5.74 44.48 -8.14
C VAL A 222 4.53 43.56 -8.14
N PHE A 223 3.41 44.01 -8.71
CA PHE A 223 2.21 43.21 -8.88
C PHE A 223 2.28 42.33 -10.12
N TYR A 224 1.75 41.12 -10.00
CA TYR A 224 1.57 40.20 -11.11
C TYR A 224 0.19 40.36 -11.74
N ASP A 225 0.16 40.57 -13.06
CA ASP A 225 -1.04 40.77 -13.87
C ASP A 225 -1.33 39.61 -14.84
N GLY A 226 -0.48 38.58 -14.85
CA GLY A 226 -0.59 37.44 -15.74
C GLY A 226 -1.55 36.34 -15.26
N GLU A 227 -1.57 35.24 -16.01
CA GLU A 227 -2.41 34.09 -15.69
C GLU A 227 -1.95 33.35 -14.42
N MET A 228 -2.89 32.92 -13.58
CA MET A 228 -2.63 32.12 -12.38
C MET A 228 -2.28 30.65 -12.70
N LYS A 229 -1.27 30.45 -13.54
CA LYS A 229 -0.70 29.14 -13.91
C LYS A 229 0.74 29.06 -13.42
N LYS A 230 1.19 27.84 -13.11
CA LYS A 230 2.53 27.60 -12.53
C LYS A 230 3.65 28.26 -13.33
N ASP A 231 3.74 27.96 -14.62
CA ASP A 231 4.87 28.42 -15.44
C ASP A 231 4.96 29.95 -15.52
N ALA A 232 3.80 30.61 -15.61
CA ALA A 232 3.72 32.07 -15.70
C ALA A 232 4.07 32.74 -14.35
N MET A 233 3.58 32.20 -13.24
CA MET A 233 3.92 32.66 -11.89
C MET A 233 5.40 32.42 -11.56
N VAL A 234 5.95 31.24 -11.88
CA VAL A 234 7.37 30.93 -11.67
C VAL A 234 8.24 31.85 -12.51
N LYS A 235 7.89 32.11 -13.79
CA LYS A 235 8.63 33.04 -14.64
C LYS A 235 8.66 34.46 -14.05
N PHE A 236 7.54 34.93 -13.51
CA PHE A 236 7.45 36.22 -12.84
C PHE A 236 8.32 36.26 -11.57
N LEU A 237 8.17 35.29 -10.67
CA LEU A 237 8.98 35.21 -9.44
C LEU A 237 10.48 35.04 -9.73
N SER A 238 10.81 34.44 -10.88
CA SER A 238 12.18 34.22 -11.33
C SER A 238 12.97 35.51 -11.57
N GLN A 239 12.30 36.66 -11.67
CA GLN A 239 12.96 37.96 -11.78
C GLN A 239 13.70 38.37 -10.49
N ALA A 240 13.36 37.77 -9.34
CA ALA A 240 13.97 38.08 -8.05
C ALA A 240 14.84 36.95 -7.48
N ALA A 241 14.49 35.68 -7.73
CA ALA A 241 15.29 34.52 -7.33
C ALA A 241 15.12 33.40 -8.36
N SER A 242 16.13 32.56 -8.59
CA SER A 242 15.93 31.37 -9.43
C SER A 242 15.25 30.24 -8.65
N PRO A 243 14.33 29.47 -9.26
CA PRO A 243 13.78 28.27 -8.63
C PRO A 243 14.88 27.25 -8.39
N ASN A 244 14.77 26.49 -7.32
CA ASN A 244 15.75 25.46 -6.98
C ASN A 244 15.79 24.38 -8.07
N PRO A 245 16.99 23.88 -8.41
CA PRO A 245 17.08 22.71 -9.26
C PRO A 245 16.50 21.50 -8.53
N ASP A 246 15.99 20.55 -9.30
CA ASP A 246 15.38 19.31 -8.81
C ASP A 246 16.14 18.11 -9.41
N PRO A 247 16.86 17.31 -8.59
CA PRO A 247 16.93 17.35 -7.12
C PRO A 247 17.71 18.56 -6.58
N ALA A 248 17.39 19.01 -5.36
CA ALA A 248 18.15 20.09 -4.71
C ALA A 248 19.64 19.73 -4.60
N PRO A 249 20.55 20.70 -4.79
CA PRO A 249 21.97 20.44 -4.63
C PRO A 249 22.21 20.09 -3.16
N LYS A 250 23.03 19.06 -2.90
CA LYS A 250 23.42 18.72 -1.52
C LYS A 250 24.07 19.97 -0.93
N LYS A 251 23.45 20.59 0.08
CA LYS A 251 24.07 21.70 0.83
C LYS A 251 25.40 21.18 1.38
N GLU A 252 26.52 21.55 0.75
CA GLU A 252 27.84 21.37 1.35
C GLU A 252 27.80 22.13 2.68
N LYS A 253 28.12 21.42 3.77
CA LYS A 253 28.30 22.09 5.06
C LYS A 253 29.39 23.14 4.85
N ALA A 254 29.03 24.41 4.97
CA ALA A 254 29.99 25.50 4.98
C ALA A 254 31.08 25.16 5.99
N LYS A 255 32.29 24.87 5.50
CA LYS A 255 33.48 24.75 6.33
C LYS A 255 33.65 26.10 7.02
N LYS A 256 33.54 26.07 8.35
CA LYS A 256 33.96 27.17 9.22
C LYS A 256 35.43 27.46 8.91
N SER A 257 35.69 28.61 8.30
CA SER A 257 37.02 29.09 7.98
C SER A 257 37.73 29.47 9.27
N THR A 258 38.82 28.76 9.60
CA THR A 258 39.90 29.31 10.41
C THR A 258 41.06 29.63 9.48
N ALA A 259 41.33 30.92 9.33
CA ALA A 259 42.36 31.46 8.47
C ALA A 259 43.72 31.53 9.20
N SER A 260 44.78 31.07 8.54
CA SER A 260 46.14 31.60 8.59
C SER A 260 47.01 30.82 7.59
N LYS A 261 47.98 31.34 6.83
CA LYS A 261 48.36 32.66 6.30
C LYS A 261 49.58 32.35 5.39
N ASP A 262 49.58 32.87 4.17
CA ASP A 262 50.70 33.14 3.24
C ASP A 262 51.76 32.07 2.88
N LYS A 263 51.87 31.72 1.58
CA LYS A 263 52.87 32.33 0.66
C LYS A 263 52.74 31.86 -0.80
N SER A 264 53.18 32.76 -1.68
CA SER A 264 53.01 32.83 -3.13
C SER A 264 53.92 31.90 -3.95
N LYS A 265 53.47 31.50 -5.15
CA LYS A 265 54.14 31.82 -6.43
C LYS A 265 53.32 31.40 -7.67
N SER A 266 53.43 32.25 -8.69
CA SER A 266 52.83 32.27 -10.03
C SER A 266 53.09 31.04 -10.91
N SER A 267 52.15 30.66 -11.79
CA SER A 267 52.20 30.94 -13.25
C SER A 267 51.33 29.98 -14.11
N LYS A 268 50.41 30.57 -14.89
CA LYS A 268 50.15 30.39 -16.33
C LYS A 268 49.97 28.97 -16.95
N ALA A 269 48.71 28.72 -17.35
CA ALA A 269 48.20 28.19 -18.63
C ALA A 269 48.54 26.78 -19.18
N SER A 270 47.47 26.21 -19.78
CA SER A 270 47.37 25.38 -21.00
C SER A 270 47.62 23.86 -20.99
N SER A 271 46.53 23.17 -21.37
CA SER A 271 46.39 22.12 -22.40
C SER A 271 47.07 20.73 -22.29
N SER A 272 46.33 19.78 -22.89
CA SER A 272 46.71 18.49 -23.49
C SER A 272 47.03 17.30 -22.58
N PHE A 273 46.03 16.39 -22.55
CA PHE A 273 46.15 14.98 -22.92
C PHE A 273 47.50 14.56 -23.54
N SER A 274 48.23 13.64 -22.89
CA SER A 274 48.69 12.34 -23.45
C SER A 274 49.69 11.62 -22.52
N LYS A 275 49.31 10.39 -22.13
CA LYS A 275 50.03 9.11 -22.33
C LYS A 275 51.47 8.92 -21.81
N ALA A 276 51.63 7.91 -20.95
CA ALA A 276 52.76 6.98 -20.83
C ALA A 276 52.37 5.93 -19.75
N SER A 277 52.66 4.63 -19.81
CA SER A 277 53.57 3.87 -20.65
C SER A 277 53.19 2.38 -20.60
N SER A 278 53.48 1.68 -21.69
CA SER A 278 53.56 0.22 -21.77
C SER A 278 54.74 -0.13 -22.68
N SER A 279 55.68 -0.93 -22.18
CA SER A 279 56.60 -1.81 -22.92
C SER A 279 57.42 -2.60 -21.86
N HIS A 280 57.82 -3.86 -21.98
CA HIS A 280 58.24 -4.67 -23.14
C HIS A 280 57.93 -6.17 -22.94
N ALA A 281 58.02 -6.91 -24.05
CA ALA A 281 57.84 -8.35 -24.21
C ALA A 281 59.18 -9.10 -24.39
N SER A 282 59.18 -10.39 -23.98
CA SER A 282 59.83 -11.62 -24.52
C SER A 282 61.36 -11.72 -24.79
N SER A 283 62.01 -12.77 -24.22
CA SER A 283 62.74 -13.84 -24.96
C SER A 283 63.27 -15.00 -24.06
N GLU A 284 63.35 -16.20 -24.66
CA GLU A 284 64.26 -17.36 -24.41
C GLU A 284 64.14 -18.23 -23.13
N ALA A 285 64.51 -19.52 -23.07
CA ALA A 285 64.52 -20.74 -23.91
C ALA A 285 65.42 -21.79 -23.20
N GLN A 286 65.21 -23.10 -23.48
CA GLN A 286 66.06 -24.29 -23.19
C GLN A 286 65.89 -24.94 -21.77
N THR A 287 65.84 -26.27 -21.53
CA THR A 287 66.09 -27.49 -22.35
C THR A 287 65.46 -28.73 -21.68
N ALA A 288 65.23 -29.78 -22.50
CA ALA A 288 64.68 -31.14 -22.29
C ALA A 288 65.57 -32.07 -21.38
N PRO A 289 65.38 -33.41 -21.20
CA PRO A 289 64.75 -34.46 -22.07
C PRO A 289 63.92 -35.54 -21.28
N ALA A 290 63.48 -36.72 -21.75
CA ALA A 290 62.85 -37.29 -22.95
C ALA A 290 62.54 -38.79 -22.66
N SER A 291 61.49 -39.38 -23.25
CA SER A 291 61.39 -40.75 -23.83
C SER A 291 59.92 -41.10 -24.15
N GLN A 292 59.50 -41.23 -25.43
CA GLN A 292 59.52 -42.42 -26.32
C GLN A 292 58.49 -43.50 -25.89
N THR A 293 57.69 -44.22 -26.70
CA THR A 293 57.52 -44.52 -28.15
C THR A 293 56.28 -45.46 -28.23
N ALA A 294 55.36 -45.43 -29.20
CA ALA A 294 55.31 -46.17 -30.49
C ALA A 294 53.94 -46.87 -30.67
N GLU A 295 53.55 -47.05 -31.92
CA GLU A 295 52.29 -47.57 -32.46
C GLU A 295 52.14 -49.11 -32.34
N THR A 296 50.90 -49.61 -32.41
CA THR A 296 50.55 -50.86 -33.14
C THR A 296 49.02 -50.98 -33.30
N MET A 297 48.60 -51.37 -34.51
CA MET A 297 47.26 -51.84 -34.88
C MET A 297 47.21 -53.38 -34.70
N ASP A 298 46.10 -53.96 -34.22
CA ASP A 298 45.35 -55.05 -34.89
C ASP A 298 44.02 -55.40 -34.16
N ASP A 299 43.11 -55.96 -34.95
CA ASP A 299 41.65 -56.16 -34.83
C ASP A 299 41.18 -57.28 -33.88
N GLY A 300 39.90 -57.23 -33.48
CA GLY A 300 39.28 -58.25 -32.62
C GLY A 300 37.84 -58.01 -32.15
N SER A 301 36.88 -57.92 -33.09
CA SER A 301 35.49 -58.44 -32.98
C SER A 301 34.48 -57.89 -31.92
N GLN A 302 33.43 -57.28 -32.49
CA GLN A 302 31.99 -57.27 -32.17
C GLN A 302 31.32 -56.08 -31.43
N PRO A 303 30.12 -55.63 -31.91
CA PRO A 303 29.50 -54.37 -31.51
C PRO A 303 28.38 -54.56 -30.48
N THR A 304 28.30 -53.67 -29.49
CA THR A 304 27.13 -53.52 -28.62
C THR A 304 26.62 -52.08 -28.66
N GLU A 305 25.56 -51.92 -29.45
CA GLU A 305 24.30 -51.20 -29.17
C GLU A 305 24.35 -49.97 -28.24
N SER A 306 24.08 -48.80 -28.82
CA SER A 306 23.78 -47.54 -28.13
C SER A 306 22.40 -47.60 -27.45
N PRO A 307 22.25 -47.22 -26.16
CA PRO A 307 20.94 -47.06 -25.55
C PRO A 307 20.33 -45.67 -25.87
N ASN A 308 19.08 -45.70 -26.33
CA ASN A 308 18.18 -44.56 -26.48
C ASN A 308 17.61 -44.09 -25.11
N PRO A 309 16.96 -42.91 -25.06
CA PRO A 309 16.84 -42.07 -23.87
C PRO A 309 15.77 -42.59 -22.90
N ASN A 310 16.13 -42.67 -21.62
CA ASN A 310 15.17 -42.97 -20.56
C ASN A 310 14.84 -41.66 -19.80
N VAL A 311 13.63 -41.18 -20.06
CA VAL A 311 12.74 -40.39 -19.20
C VAL A 311 13.36 -39.94 -17.87
N ASP A 312 13.83 -38.69 -17.83
CA ASP A 312 14.13 -38.01 -16.57
C ASP A 312 12.81 -37.78 -15.82
N THR A 313 12.70 -38.52 -14.72
CA THR A 313 11.75 -38.40 -13.62
C THR A 313 11.25 -36.96 -13.40
N GLU A 314 9.97 -36.75 -13.70
CA GLU A 314 9.19 -35.61 -13.21
C GLU A 314 9.30 -35.54 -11.68
N LYS A 315 9.61 -34.36 -11.16
CA LYS A 315 9.46 -34.08 -9.73
C LYS A 315 8.00 -34.35 -9.33
N PRO A 316 7.72 -34.99 -8.19
CA PRO A 316 6.37 -35.44 -7.86
C PRO A 316 5.38 -34.27 -7.80
N ILE A 317 4.27 -34.45 -8.50
CA ILE A 317 3.03 -33.69 -8.34
C ILE A 317 2.58 -33.85 -6.89
N HIS A 318 2.63 -32.77 -6.10
CA HIS A 318 2.06 -32.75 -4.77
C HIS A 318 0.57 -32.41 -4.86
N VAL A 319 -0.29 -33.43 -4.73
CA VAL A 319 -1.71 -33.30 -4.35
C VAL A 319 -1.97 -34.51 -3.43
N PRO A 320 -2.49 -34.33 -2.20
CA PRO A 320 -3.70 -33.57 -1.90
C PRO A 320 -3.47 -32.39 -0.96
N SER A 321 -3.94 -31.20 -1.35
CA SER A 321 -4.40 -30.23 -0.34
C SER A 321 -5.53 -30.90 0.43
N GLU A 322 -5.45 -30.96 1.75
CA GLU A 322 -6.64 -31.24 2.55
C GLU A 322 -7.77 -30.33 2.09
N PRO A 323 -9.01 -30.83 1.94
CA PRO A 323 -10.12 -30.01 1.49
C PRO A 323 -10.25 -28.82 2.44
N ALA A 324 -10.42 -27.62 1.86
CA ALA A 324 -10.53 -26.40 2.65
C ALA A 324 -11.65 -26.54 3.69
N PRO A 325 -11.44 -26.09 4.93
CA PRO A 325 -12.47 -26.12 5.95
C PRO A 325 -13.69 -25.32 5.48
N PRO A 326 -14.91 -25.78 5.80
CA PRO A 326 -16.13 -25.11 5.37
C PRO A 326 -16.24 -23.72 5.99
N ILE A 327 -16.75 -22.75 5.22
CA ILE A 327 -17.06 -21.41 5.73
C ILE A 327 -18.08 -21.46 6.88
N LYS A 328 -17.96 -20.51 7.81
CA LYS A 328 -18.80 -20.46 9.02
C LYS A 328 -20.29 -20.36 8.67
N SER A 329 -21.12 -21.16 9.33
CA SER A 329 -22.58 -21.12 9.18
C SER A 329 -23.23 -20.14 10.15
N LEU A 330 -24.26 -19.44 9.69
CA LEU A 330 -25.11 -18.56 10.49
C LEU A 330 -26.52 -19.16 10.56
N PRO A 331 -26.79 -20.11 11.48
CA PRO A 331 -28.07 -20.82 11.54
C PRO A 331 -29.22 -19.93 12.01
N ASP A 332 -28.94 -18.95 12.87
CA ASP A 332 -29.96 -18.12 13.53
C ASP A 332 -30.00 -16.70 12.96
N GLY A 333 -31.20 -16.10 12.93
CA GLY A 333 -31.39 -14.72 12.47
C GLY A 333 -30.57 -13.69 13.26
N LEU A 334 -30.39 -13.91 14.57
CA LEU A 334 -29.58 -13.05 15.44
C LEU A 334 -28.11 -13.01 15.00
N SER A 335 -27.54 -14.19 14.70
CA SER A 335 -26.13 -14.30 14.27
C SER A 335 -25.88 -13.56 12.95
N LEU A 336 -26.85 -13.57 12.03
CA LEU A 336 -26.79 -12.78 10.80
C LEU A 336 -26.81 -11.27 11.06
N GLN A 337 -27.65 -10.83 12.00
CA GLN A 337 -27.74 -9.42 12.37
C GLN A 337 -26.47 -8.92 13.06
N GLN A 338 -25.92 -9.69 14.00
CA GLN A 338 -24.69 -9.36 14.72
C GLN A 338 -23.45 -9.37 13.83
N GLN A 339 -23.36 -10.28 12.86
CA GLN A 339 -22.16 -10.40 12.03
C GLN A 339 -22.19 -9.48 10.80
N CYS A 340 -23.36 -9.28 10.17
CA CYS A 340 -23.42 -8.66 8.84
C CYS A 340 -24.46 -7.55 8.66
N LEU A 341 -25.58 -7.58 9.40
CA LEU A 341 -26.69 -6.61 9.24
C LEU A 341 -26.81 -5.60 10.39
N ASN A 342 -25.70 -4.99 10.79
CA ASN A 342 -25.69 -3.89 11.76
C ASN A 342 -24.88 -2.67 11.31
N THR A 343 -25.06 -1.55 12.02
CA THR A 343 -24.42 -0.26 11.70
C THR A 343 -22.89 -0.24 11.82
N LYS A 344 -22.29 -1.24 12.48
CA LYS A 344 -20.84 -1.38 12.64
C LYS A 344 -20.25 -2.43 11.68
N ALA A 345 -21.06 -3.32 11.13
CA ALA A 345 -20.62 -4.41 10.27
C ALA A 345 -20.01 -3.91 8.96
N GLY A 346 -18.84 -4.48 8.62
CA GLY A 346 -18.16 -4.26 7.36
C GLY A 346 -18.84 -4.96 6.19
N THR A 347 -18.08 -5.20 5.12
CA THR A 347 -18.58 -6.03 4.01
C THR A 347 -18.58 -7.50 4.45
N CYS A 348 -19.67 -8.22 4.19
CA CYS A 348 -19.78 -9.67 4.33
C CYS A 348 -20.14 -10.30 2.99
N ILE A 349 -19.71 -11.55 2.76
CA ILE A 349 -20.25 -12.40 1.69
C ILE A 349 -21.12 -13.47 2.29
N LEU A 350 -22.34 -13.57 1.76
CA LEU A 350 -23.35 -14.53 2.18
C LEU A 350 -23.66 -15.49 1.04
N ALA A 351 -23.59 -16.79 1.30
CA ALA A 351 -24.14 -17.82 0.44
C ALA A 351 -25.48 -18.29 0.99
N LEU A 352 -26.58 -17.89 0.35
CA LEU A 352 -27.93 -18.25 0.76
C LEU A 352 -28.27 -19.61 0.17
N LEU A 353 -28.45 -20.60 1.04
CA LEU A 353 -28.65 -21.99 0.64
C LEU A 353 -30.15 -22.30 0.43
N PRO A 354 -30.52 -23.02 -0.64
CA PRO A 354 -31.89 -23.51 -0.81
C PRO A 354 -32.20 -24.63 0.20
N ALA A 355 -33.47 -25.01 0.31
CA ALA A 355 -33.89 -26.10 1.21
C ALA A 355 -33.26 -27.46 0.82
N VAL A 356 -33.06 -27.69 -0.48
CA VAL A 356 -32.41 -28.89 -1.02
C VAL A 356 -31.16 -28.46 -1.81
N PRO A 357 -29.95 -28.87 -1.39
CA PRO A 357 -28.72 -28.47 -2.06
C PRO A 357 -28.61 -29.12 -3.44
N SER A 358 -28.42 -28.28 -4.46
CA SER A 358 -28.12 -28.72 -5.83
C SER A 358 -26.61 -28.87 -6.06
N GLU A 359 -26.21 -29.47 -7.19
CA GLU A 359 -24.78 -29.54 -7.59
C GLU A 359 -24.12 -28.15 -7.63
N LYS A 360 -24.84 -27.13 -8.14
CA LYS A 360 -24.41 -25.73 -8.12
C LYS A 360 -24.17 -25.21 -6.70
N THR A 361 -24.99 -25.64 -5.75
CA THR A 361 -24.87 -25.25 -4.33
C THR A 361 -23.57 -25.79 -3.73
N LEU A 362 -23.26 -27.06 -3.99
CA LEU A 362 -22.03 -27.69 -3.53
C LEU A 362 -20.79 -27.06 -4.18
N GLN A 363 -20.84 -26.78 -5.49
CA GLN A 363 -19.76 -26.09 -6.21
C GLN A 363 -19.51 -24.69 -5.64
N ALA A 364 -20.56 -23.90 -5.37
CA ALA A 364 -20.44 -22.56 -4.81
C ALA A 364 -19.84 -22.57 -3.39
N ILE A 365 -20.29 -23.47 -2.51
CA ILE A 365 -19.77 -23.58 -1.14
C ILE A 365 -18.31 -24.05 -1.15
N SER A 366 -17.97 -25.05 -1.96
CA SER A 366 -16.59 -25.55 -2.09
C SER A 366 -15.66 -24.44 -2.55
N ALA A 367 -16.04 -23.72 -3.62
CA ALA A 367 -15.25 -22.61 -4.14
C ALA A 367 -15.07 -21.49 -3.10
N LEU A 368 -16.14 -21.09 -2.40
CA LEU A 368 -16.03 -20.08 -1.34
C LEU A 368 -15.16 -20.53 -0.17
N SER A 369 -15.21 -21.80 0.20
CA SER A 369 -14.40 -22.38 1.28
C SER A 369 -12.92 -22.41 0.92
N GLU A 370 -12.59 -22.79 -0.31
CA GLU A 370 -11.22 -22.73 -0.82
C GLU A 370 -10.67 -21.30 -0.86
N ILE A 371 -11.48 -20.35 -1.33
CA ILE A 371 -11.09 -18.93 -1.37
C ILE A 371 -10.88 -18.40 0.05
N HIS A 372 -11.82 -18.69 0.97
CA HIS A 372 -11.71 -18.28 2.36
C HIS A 372 -10.43 -18.82 3.01
N HIS A 373 -10.20 -20.14 2.88
CA HIS A 373 -9.03 -20.80 3.43
C HIS A 373 -7.71 -20.32 2.81
N LYS A 374 -7.67 -20.07 1.50
CA LYS A 374 -6.52 -19.49 0.80
C LYS A 374 -6.15 -18.11 1.35
N HIS A 375 -7.15 -17.29 1.71
CA HIS A 375 -6.91 -15.97 2.28
C HIS A 375 -6.53 -16.03 3.77
N GLU A 376 -7.16 -16.91 4.53
CA GLU A 376 -6.88 -17.13 5.95
C GLU A 376 -5.46 -17.71 6.16
N SER A 377 -5.09 -18.75 5.41
CA SER A 377 -3.75 -19.34 5.43
C SER A 377 -2.66 -18.36 5.02
N ALA A 378 -2.95 -17.45 4.09
CA ALA A 378 -2.04 -16.40 3.67
C ALA A 378 -2.01 -15.18 4.63
N LYS A 379 -2.75 -15.22 5.75
CA LYS A 379 -2.91 -14.11 6.72
C LYS A 379 -3.32 -12.79 6.07
N ARG A 380 -4.13 -12.86 5.01
CA ARG A 380 -4.64 -11.67 4.31
C ARG A 380 -6.03 -11.35 4.85
N ASN A 381 -6.20 -10.14 5.39
CA ASN A 381 -7.50 -9.67 5.86
C ASN A 381 -8.46 -9.51 4.68
N LEU A 382 -9.37 -10.47 4.51
CA LEU A 382 -10.51 -10.41 3.60
C LEU A 382 -11.80 -10.24 4.42
N PHE A 383 -12.89 -9.81 3.77
CA PHE A 383 -14.20 -9.81 4.40
C PHE A 383 -14.60 -11.24 4.83
N PRO A 384 -15.38 -11.40 5.91
CA PRO A 384 -15.85 -12.71 6.37
C PRO A 384 -16.87 -13.31 5.41
N PHE A 385 -16.81 -14.64 5.26
CA PHE A 385 -17.69 -15.43 4.38
C PHE A 385 -18.58 -16.28 5.26
N TYR A 386 -19.87 -16.28 4.95
CA TYR A 386 -20.85 -17.03 5.72
C TYR A 386 -21.79 -17.80 4.80
N GLN A 387 -22.13 -19.02 5.21
CA GLN A 387 -23.25 -19.76 4.65
C GLN A 387 -24.51 -19.52 5.48
N LEU A 388 -25.62 -19.23 4.82
CA LEU A 388 -26.93 -19.03 5.42
C LEU A 388 -27.84 -20.22 5.06
N PRO A 389 -28.10 -21.12 6.02
CA PRO A 389 -29.06 -22.20 5.81
C PRO A 389 -30.47 -21.65 5.55
N HIS A 390 -31.29 -22.40 4.80
CA HIS A 390 -32.71 -22.08 4.59
C HIS A 390 -33.49 -21.96 5.91
N THR A 391 -33.05 -22.63 6.98
CA THR A 391 -33.69 -22.58 8.30
C THR A 391 -33.51 -21.24 9.03
N ASN A 392 -32.63 -20.36 8.54
CA ASN A 392 -32.42 -19.06 9.16
C ASN A 392 -33.66 -18.17 9.00
N SER A 393 -34.25 -17.74 10.12
CA SER A 393 -35.50 -16.96 10.15
C SER A 393 -35.43 -15.60 9.44
N GLN A 394 -34.23 -15.04 9.25
CA GLN A 394 -34.02 -13.77 8.54
C GLN A 394 -33.59 -13.96 7.08
N ALA A 395 -33.21 -15.18 6.67
CA ALA A 395 -32.83 -15.46 5.28
C ALA A 395 -34.02 -15.30 4.32
N ALA A 396 -35.23 -15.70 4.72
CA ALA A 396 -36.44 -15.49 3.91
C ALA A 396 -36.75 -14.00 3.69
N ALA A 397 -36.60 -13.17 4.73
CA ALA A 397 -36.77 -11.72 4.63
C ALA A 397 -35.71 -11.09 3.70
N LEU A 398 -34.47 -11.60 3.73
CA LEU A 398 -33.40 -11.17 2.83
C LEU A 398 -33.68 -11.55 1.38
N ARG A 399 -34.12 -12.80 1.12
CA ARG A 399 -34.51 -13.26 -0.24
C ARG A 399 -35.66 -12.43 -0.80
N SER A 400 -36.71 -12.20 -0.01
CA SER A 400 -37.87 -11.41 -0.41
C SER A 400 -37.50 -9.94 -0.72
N LYS A 401 -36.74 -9.27 0.16
CA LYS A 401 -36.38 -7.86 -0.02
C LYS A 401 -35.37 -7.62 -1.14
N LEU A 402 -34.55 -8.61 -1.49
CA LEU A 402 -33.56 -8.53 -2.55
C LEU A 402 -34.02 -9.16 -3.87
N ALA A 403 -35.28 -9.64 -3.94
CA ALA A 403 -35.86 -10.31 -5.10
C ALA A 403 -35.04 -11.52 -5.59
N LEU A 404 -34.66 -12.40 -4.67
CA LEU A 404 -33.84 -13.59 -4.94
C LEU A 404 -34.70 -14.84 -5.08
N SER A 405 -34.25 -15.81 -5.87
CA SER A 405 -34.87 -17.14 -5.97
C SER A 405 -34.83 -17.85 -4.62
N GLU A 406 -35.75 -18.78 -4.33
CA GLU A 406 -35.69 -19.67 -3.15
C GLU A 406 -35.09 -21.05 -3.48
N ASP A 407 -35.15 -21.44 -4.76
CA ASP A 407 -34.80 -22.78 -5.25
C ASP A 407 -33.32 -22.92 -5.61
N GLU A 408 -32.62 -21.80 -5.85
CA GLU A 408 -31.20 -21.78 -6.19
C GLU A 408 -30.32 -21.15 -5.08
N VAL A 409 -29.03 -21.46 -5.15
CA VAL A 409 -28.00 -20.82 -4.34
C VAL A 409 -27.79 -19.39 -4.82
N GLU A 410 -27.87 -18.44 -3.90
CA GLU A 410 -27.73 -17.02 -4.21
C GLU A 410 -26.56 -16.45 -3.42
N LEU A 411 -25.62 -15.80 -4.10
CA LEU A 411 -24.44 -15.20 -3.48
C LEU A 411 -24.61 -13.68 -3.40
N VAL A 412 -24.54 -13.16 -2.17
CA VAL A 412 -24.80 -11.75 -1.89
C VAL A 412 -23.66 -11.17 -1.09
N ALA A 413 -23.06 -10.10 -1.59
CA ALA A 413 -22.17 -9.26 -0.81
C ALA A 413 -22.94 -8.07 -0.27
N LEU A 414 -22.82 -7.79 1.02
CA LEU A 414 -23.52 -6.66 1.65
C LEU A 414 -22.66 -5.96 2.69
N ASN A 415 -22.96 -4.69 2.95
CA ASN A 415 -22.24 -3.88 3.93
C ASN A 415 -23.23 -3.12 4.81
N GLY A 416 -23.38 -3.56 6.06
CA GLY A 416 -24.32 -2.97 7.01
C GLY A 416 -24.00 -1.50 7.33
N LYS A 417 -22.73 -1.17 7.57
CA LYS A 417 -22.28 0.19 7.90
C LYS A 417 -22.49 1.21 6.77
N ARG A 418 -22.28 0.80 5.52
CA ARG A 418 -22.37 1.68 4.33
C ARG A 418 -23.69 1.53 3.57
N GLY A 419 -24.58 0.64 4.00
CA GLY A 419 -25.94 0.53 3.47
C GLY A 419 -26.03 0.10 2.01
N TRP A 420 -25.17 -0.81 1.54
CA TRP A 420 -25.22 -1.31 0.15
C TRP A 420 -25.13 -2.83 0.05
N PHE A 421 -25.68 -3.38 -1.02
CA PHE A 421 -25.57 -4.80 -1.39
C PHE A 421 -25.20 -4.97 -2.86
N ARG A 422 -24.74 -6.18 -3.19
CA ARG A 422 -24.40 -6.62 -4.53
C ARG A 422 -24.66 -8.10 -4.67
N LEU A 423 -25.43 -8.46 -5.69
CA LEU A 423 -25.62 -9.86 -6.09
C LEU A 423 -24.44 -10.31 -6.95
N TYR A 424 -24.05 -11.57 -6.78
CA TYR A 424 -23.25 -12.27 -7.78
C TYR A 424 -24.14 -12.48 -9.00
N SER A 425 -24.03 -11.58 -9.96
CA SER A 425 -24.92 -11.60 -11.11
C SER A 425 -24.48 -12.65 -12.12
N SER A 426 -25.39 -13.57 -12.43
CA SER A 426 -25.44 -14.31 -13.69
C SER A 426 -26.04 -13.46 -14.84
N SER A 427 -26.37 -12.19 -14.63
CA SER A 427 -27.14 -11.41 -15.61
C SER A 427 -26.82 -9.90 -15.61
N ALA A 428 -26.18 -9.45 -16.68
CA ALA A 428 -26.49 -8.16 -17.27
C ALA A 428 -26.94 -8.46 -18.72
N SER A 429 -28.24 -8.26 -18.99
CA SER A 429 -28.92 -8.35 -20.30
C SER A 429 -28.94 -9.72 -21.01
N GLU A 430 -30.08 -9.99 -21.63
CA GLU A 430 -30.56 -11.22 -22.30
C GLU A 430 -29.67 -11.84 -23.40
N GLU A 431 -28.43 -11.41 -23.60
CA GLU A 431 -27.57 -11.88 -24.70
C GLU A 431 -26.13 -12.27 -24.30
N GLU A 432 -25.71 -12.16 -23.04
CA GLU A 432 -24.39 -12.66 -22.61
C GLU A 432 -24.48 -13.77 -21.55
N LYS A 433 -23.75 -14.87 -21.83
CA LYS A 433 -23.69 -16.10 -21.03
C LYS A 433 -23.52 -15.82 -19.53
N ALA A 434 -24.37 -16.46 -18.74
CA ALA A 434 -24.23 -16.60 -17.29
C ALA A 434 -22.76 -16.81 -16.88
N SER A 435 -22.25 -15.96 -15.97
CA SER A 435 -20.92 -16.17 -15.40
C SER A 435 -20.90 -17.52 -14.69
N PRO A 436 -19.99 -18.44 -15.05
CA PRO A 436 -20.01 -19.79 -14.50
C PRO A 436 -19.66 -19.73 -13.00
N LEU A 437 -20.30 -20.54 -12.15
CA LEU A 437 -19.98 -20.66 -10.72
C LEU A 437 -18.68 -21.46 -10.52
N THR A 438 -17.56 -20.89 -10.95
CA THR A 438 -16.22 -21.46 -10.81
C THR A 438 -15.46 -20.72 -9.72
N GLN A 439 -14.44 -21.37 -9.14
CA GLN A 439 -13.55 -20.73 -8.19
C GLN A 439 -12.95 -19.43 -8.75
N ARG A 440 -12.51 -19.42 -10.01
CA ARG A 440 -11.91 -18.24 -10.65
C ARG A 440 -12.87 -17.07 -10.78
N SER A 441 -14.09 -17.30 -11.25
CA SER A 441 -15.08 -16.23 -11.42
C SER A 441 -15.57 -15.68 -10.07
N LEU A 442 -15.61 -16.52 -9.03
CA LEU A 442 -15.90 -16.08 -7.67
C LEU A 442 -14.73 -15.27 -7.09
N GLU A 443 -13.49 -15.69 -7.29
CA GLU A 443 -12.29 -14.90 -6.93
C GLU A 443 -12.30 -13.54 -7.63
N ASP A 444 -12.57 -13.49 -8.93
CA ASP A 444 -12.63 -12.24 -9.70
C ASP A 444 -13.73 -11.30 -9.17
N TRP A 445 -14.91 -11.84 -8.80
CA TRP A 445 -15.99 -11.06 -8.20
C TRP A 445 -15.64 -10.54 -6.80
N ILE A 446 -15.03 -11.39 -5.97
CA ILE A 446 -14.53 -11.08 -4.62
C ILE A 446 -13.47 -9.98 -4.69
N ASP A 447 -12.54 -10.08 -5.63
CA ASP A 447 -11.52 -9.07 -5.84
C ASP A 447 -12.14 -7.76 -6.35
N ALA A 448 -13.11 -7.80 -7.29
CA ALA A 448 -13.83 -6.61 -7.74
C ALA A 448 -14.59 -5.92 -6.58
N LEU A 449 -15.16 -6.67 -5.64
CA LEU A 449 -15.76 -6.15 -4.40
C LEU A 449 -14.71 -5.48 -3.51
N ARG A 450 -13.53 -6.10 -3.36
CA ARG A 450 -12.41 -5.55 -2.58
C ARG A 450 -11.89 -4.24 -3.17
N MET A 451 -11.81 -4.16 -4.49
CA MET A 451 -11.34 -2.99 -5.23
C MET A 451 -12.40 -1.88 -5.32
N GLY A 452 -13.67 -2.20 -5.08
CA GLY A 452 -14.78 -1.26 -5.13
C GLY A 452 -15.21 -0.89 -6.56
N ASP A 453 -14.89 -1.75 -7.52
CA ASP A 453 -15.11 -1.53 -8.96
C ASP A 453 -16.54 -1.87 -9.41
N LEU A 454 -17.32 -2.53 -8.55
CA LEU A 454 -18.70 -2.91 -8.84
C LEU A 454 -19.70 -1.81 -8.46
N PRO A 455 -20.72 -1.52 -9.29
CA PRO A 455 -21.83 -0.64 -8.91
C PRO A 455 -22.54 -1.16 -7.65
N LYS A 456 -22.86 -0.27 -6.72
CA LYS A 456 -23.44 -0.61 -5.41
C LYS A 456 -24.92 -0.26 -5.38
N SER A 457 -25.77 -1.22 -5.05
CA SER A 457 -27.21 -1.01 -4.86
C SER A 457 -27.50 -0.67 -3.40
N PRO A 458 -28.39 0.28 -3.09
CA PRO A 458 -28.74 0.61 -1.71
C PRO A 458 -29.44 -0.56 -1.02
N LEU A 459 -29.08 -0.86 0.23
CA LEU A 459 -29.77 -1.87 1.04
C LEU A 459 -31.21 -1.40 1.33
N PRO A 460 -32.22 -2.27 1.14
CA PRO A 460 -33.60 -1.97 1.53
C PRO A 460 -33.72 -1.60 3.02
N SER A 461 -34.63 -0.67 3.33
CA SER A 461 -34.86 -0.21 4.69
C SER A 461 -35.37 -1.34 5.61
N GLY A 462 -35.00 -1.26 6.89
CA GLY A 462 -35.38 -2.24 7.91
C GLY A 462 -34.68 -3.60 7.80
N LEU A 463 -33.53 -3.68 7.12
CA LEU A 463 -32.64 -4.84 7.17
C LEU A 463 -31.46 -4.65 8.13
N VAL A 464 -30.98 -3.41 8.31
CA VAL A 464 -29.83 -3.08 9.15
C VAL A 464 -30.32 -2.52 10.49
N MET A 465 -29.83 -3.06 11.59
CA MET A 465 -30.14 -2.60 12.96
C MET A 465 -28.98 -1.83 13.59
N PRO A 466 -29.23 -0.85 14.47
CA PRO A 466 -28.20 -0.27 15.32
C PRO A 466 -27.53 -1.35 16.16
N ALA A 467 -26.19 -1.40 16.18
CA ALA A 467 -25.44 -2.41 16.92
C ALA A 467 -25.74 -2.38 18.44
N GLU A 468 -26.11 -1.21 18.96
CA GLU A 468 -26.44 -0.96 20.37
C GLU A 468 -27.79 -1.57 20.80
N GLN A 469 -28.63 -1.98 19.84
CA GLN A 469 -29.94 -2.59 20.10
C GLN A 469 -29.93 -4.12 19.98
N LEU A 470 -28.77 -4.70 19.65
CA LEU A 470 -28.61 -6.15 19.58
C LEU A 470 -28.19 -6.70 20.95
N PRO A 471 -28.76 -7.82 21.42
CA PRO A 471 -28.32 -8.45 22.66
C PRO A 471 -26.85 -8.85 22.55
N GLU A 472 -26.10 -8.70 23.65
CA GLU A 472 -24.69 -9.08 23.72
C GLU A 472 -24.55 -10.61 23.57
N GLU A 473 -23.55 -11.08 22.82
CA GLU A 473 -23.32 -12.50 22.62
C GLU A 473 -23.00 -13.19 23.96
N PRO A 474 -23.55 -14.39 24.25
CA PRO A 474 -23.06 -15.19 25.35
C PRO A 474 -21.61 -15.62 25.04
N VAL A 475 -20.70 -15.33 25.96
CA VAL A 475 -19.28 -15.71 25.87
C VAL A 475 -19.18 -17.24 25.79
N ARG A 476 -18.80 -17.77 24.64
CA ARG A 476 -18.36 -19.17 24.51
C ARG A 476 -16.87 -19.24 24.83
N VAL A 477 -16.52 -20.00 25.85
CA VAL A 477 -15.14 -20.24 26.27
C VAL A 477 -14.59 -21.39 25.41
N ASP A 478 -13.75 -21.07 24.43
CA ASP A 478 -13.05 -22.08 23.61
C ASP A 478 -11.79 -22.55 24.35
N PHE A 479 -11.81 -23.79 24.85
CA PHE A 479 -10.62 -24.47 25.35
C PHE A 479 -9.75 -24.93 24.17
N SER A 480 -8.82 -24.09 23.72
CA SER A 480 -7.66 -24.55 22.95
C SER A 480 -6.46 -23.60 23.12
N GLY A 481 -5.79 -23.74 24.27
CA GLY A 481 -4.51 -23.10 24.53
C GLY A 481 -3.35 -23.99 24.07
N SER A 482 -2.69 -23.63 22.96
CA SER A 482 -1.28 -23.97 22.75
C SER A 482 -0.49 -22.66 22.81
N GLY A 483 0.34 -22.57 23.84
CA GLY A 483 1.02 -21.33 24.22
C GLY A 483 2.04 -20.83 23.21
N ASN A 484 2.39 -19.55 23.36
CA ASN A 484 3.80 -19.19 23.34
C ASN A 484 4.04 -17.96 24.20
N ALA A 485 5.10 -18.06 25.01
CA ALA A 485 5.53 -17.09 26.00
C ALA A 485 6.00 -15.78 25.35
N GLY A 486 5.46 -14.66 25.84
CA GLY A 486 5.98 -13.32 25.61
C GLY A 486 6.43 -12.73 26.95
N THR A 487 7.75 -12.65 27.13
CA THR A 487 8.47 -12.11 28.29
C THR A 487 7.94 -10.75 28.78
N ALA A 488 7.55 -10.71 30.05
CA ALA A 488 7.31 -9.49 30.82
C ALA A 488 8.64 -8.80 31.16
N ARG A 489 8.62 -7.46 31.14
CA ARG A 489 9.63 -6.62 31.79
C ARG A 489 8.89 -5.66 32.71
N GLU A 490 9.38 -5.63 33.94
CA GLU A 490 8.80 -5.05 35.17
C GLU A 490 8.55 -3.53 35.12
N GLY A 491 7.61 -3.09 35.95
CA GLY A 491 7.64 -1.75 36.55
C GLY A 491 6.30 -1.23 37.07
N GLY A 492 6.09 -1.32 38.39
CA GLY A 492 5.22 -0.41 39.16
C GLY A 492 4.03 -1.07 39.86
N GLY A 493 4.17 -1.35 41.16
CA GLY A 493 3.07 -1.80 42.04
C GLY A 493 2.13 -0.65 42.45
N PRO A 494 0.87 -0.95 42.85
CA PRO A 494 -0.11 0.05 43.26
C PRO A 494 -0.09 0.30 44.77
N SER A 495 -0.32 1.57 45.15
CA SER A 495 -0.58 2.01 46.51
C SER A 495 -2.02 1.74 46.93
N SER A 496 -2.17 1.40 48.20
CA SER A 496 -3.35 1.11 49.00
C SER A 496 -4.56 2.06 48.87
N GLY A 497 -5.75 1.45 48.91
CA GLY A 497 -6.96 2.01 49.52
C GLY A 497 -8.00 2.58 48.55
N GLU A 498 -8.78 1.70 47.92
CA GLU A 498 -10.09 2.06 47.37
C GLU A 498 -11.14 1.08 47.91
N GLU A 499 -12.22 1.66 48.42
CA GLU A 499 -13.39 0.98 48.96
C GLU A 499 -13.97 -0.01 47.93
N VAL A 500 -14.39 -1.18 48.41
CA VAL A 500 -14.96 -2.21 47.55
C VAL A 500 -16.29 -1.69 47.02
N ASP A 501 -16.33 -1.42 45.73
CA ASP A 501 -17.48 -0.86 45.02
C ASP A 501 -18.74 -1.71 45.30
N GLU A 502 -19.82 -1.11 45.81
CA GLU A 502 -21.07 -1.84 46.09
C GLU A 502 -21.64 -2.52 44.84
N ASP A 503 -21.32 -1.98 43.66
CA ASP A 503 -21.67 -2.56 42.37
C ASP A 503 -20.93 -3.88 42.10
N PHE A 504 -19.70 -4.05 42.62
CA PHE A 504 -18.94 -5.30 42.52
C PHE A 504 -19.54 -6.40 43.40
N LEU A 505 -19.94 -6.05 44.62
CA LEU A 505 -20.64 -6.95 45.54
C LEU A 505 -22.03 -7.34 45.03
N ALA A 506 -22.76 -6.40 44.42
CA ALA A 506 -24.05 -6.66 43.77
C ALA A 506 -23.90 -7.56 42.53
N GLN A 507 -22.81 -7.41 41.79
CA GLN A 507 -22.51 -8.20 40.60
C GLN A 507 -22.09 -9.63 40.96
N MET A 508 -21.32 -9.84 42.04
CA MET A 508 -21.02 -11.18 42.57
C MET A 508 -22.27 -11.88 43.10
N LYS A 509 -23.17 -11.18 43.80
CA LYS A 509 -24.43 -11.76 44.30
C LYS A 509 -25.36 -12.24 43.18
N ARG A 510 -25.33 -11.60 42.02
CA ARG A 510 -26.15 -11.98 40.85
C ARG A 510 -25.62 -13.20 40.09
N GLN A 511 -24.38 -13.63 40.35
CA GLN A 511 -23.75 -14.75 39.66
C GLN A 511 -23.76 -16.06 40.47
N MET A 512 -24.37 -16.11 41.65
CA MET A 512 -24.44 -17.34 42.44
C MET A 512 -25.69 -18.18 42.13
N PRO A 513 -25.57 -19.52 42.07
CA PRO A 513 -26.71 -20.42 41.96
C PRO A 513 -27.55 -20.42 43.25
N GLU A 514 -28.87 -20.55 43.12
CA GLU A 514 -29.81 -20.48 44.25
C GLU A 514 -29.51 -21.56 45.31
N GLY A 515 -29.34 -21.14 46.57
CA GLY A 515 -29.26 -22.01 47.75
C GLY A 515 -27.95 -22.00 48.55
N MET A 516 -26.95 -21.19 48.18
CA MET A 516 -25.68 -21.10 48.92
C MET A 516 -25.50 -19.70 49.52
N GLU A 517 -25.51 -19.60 50.85
CA GLU A 517 -25.29 -18.36 51.60
C GLU A 517 -23.82 -18.19 51.98
N PHE A 518 -23.33 -16.96 51.93
CA PHE A 518 -21.99 -16.59 52.37
C PHE A 518 -21.99 -16.57 53.91
N ALA A 519 -21.31 -17.52 54.55
CA ALA A 519 -20.93 -17.39 55.95
C ALA A 519 -19.49 -16.84 56.00
N MET A 520 -19.36 -15.60 56.45
CA MET A 520 -18.06 -14.99 56.70
C MET A 520 -17.76 -15.21 58.18
N GLU A 521 -17.06 -16.29 58.50
CA GLU A 521 -16.44 -16.46 59.82
C GLU A 521 -15.02 -15.90 59.75
N GLU A 522 -14.71 -14.98 60.68
CA GLU A 522 -13.35 -14.50 60.87
C GLU A 522 -12.51 -15.65 61.42
N ILE A 523 -11.64 -16.19 60.57
CA ILE A 523 -10.65 -17.18 60.94
C ILE A 523 -9.48 -16.43 61.58
N ASP A 524 -9.03 -16.84 62.76
CA ASP A 524 -7.87 -16.24 63.39
C ASP A 524 -6.56 -16.54 62.61
N ASP A 525 -5.55 -15.71 62.84
CA ASP A 525 -4.27 -15.78 62.12
C ASP A 525 -3.57 -17.15 62.28
N GLU A 526 -3.86 -17.89 63.37
CA GLU A 526 -3.30 -19.23 63.60
C GLU A 526 -3.93 -20.29 62.70
N GLU A 527 -5.24 -20.23 62.48
CA GLU A 527 -5.92 -21.18 61.58
C GLU A 527 -5.66 -20.86 60.10
N TYR A 528 -5.44 -19.59 59.74
CA TYR A 528 -4.96 -19.20 58.40
C TYR A 528 -3.57 -19.79 58.08
N GLU A 529 -2.62 -19.71 59.01
CA GLU A 529 -1.29 -20.30 58.83
C GLU A 529 -1.33 -21.84 58.82
N ARG A 530 -2.27 -22.47 59.53
CA ARG A 530 -2.48 -23.92 59.48
C ARG A 530 -2.92 -24.38 58.08
N ILE A 531 -3.84 -23.65 57.45
CA ILE A 531 -4.33 -23.95 56.09
C ILE A 531 -3.20 -23.81 55.06
N LEU A 532 -2.38 -22.76 55.18
CA LEU A 532 -1.22 -22.56 54.31
C LEU A 532 -0.10 -23.60 54.53
N ALA A 533 0.04 -24.12 55.75
CA ALA A 533 0.98 -25.20 56.04
C ALA A 533 0.52 -26.57 55.49
N GLU A 534 -0.78 -26.83 55.44
CA GLU A 534 -1.34 -28.04 54.83
C GLU A 534 -1.22 -28.03 53.29
N GLN A 535 -1.46 -26.88 52.65
CA GLN A 535 -1.25 -26.76 51.19
C GLN A 535 0.22 -26.93 50.79
N ARG A 536 1.16 -26.42 51.59
CA ARG A 536 2.61 -26.63 51.37
C ARG A 536 3.07 -28.08 51.55
N LYS A 537 2.33 -28.90 52.29
CA LYS A 537 2.59 -30.36 52.42
C LYS A 537 1.95 -31.19 51.29
N GLY A 538 1.02 -30.61 50.53
CA GLY A 538 0.34 -31.28 49.41
C GLY A 538 1.14 -31.37 48.12
N GLU A 539 2.18 -30.53 47.93
CA GLU A 539 2.94 -30.46 46.68
C GLU A 539 4.10 -31.48 46.57
N GLU A 540 4.42 -32.24 47.61
CA GLU A 540 5.48 -33.27 47.57
C GLU A 540 4.98 -34.73 47.44
N GLY A 541 3.69 -34.96 47.19
CA GLY A 541 3.19 -36.33 47.14
C GLY A 541 1.95 -36.54 46.27
N LYS A 542 2.14 -37.34 45.21
CA LYS A 542 1.17 -37.92 44.27
C LYS A 542 0.98 -37.04 43.01
N GLY A 543 1.45 -37.42 41.83
CA GLY A 543 1.42 -38.75 41.22
C GLY A 543 0.09 -38.90 40.48
N HIS A 544 0.17 -38.97 39.15
CA HIS A 544 -0.90 -39.34 38.22
C HIS A 544 -1.98 -40.24 38.85
N ASP A 545 -3.24 -39.81 38.83
CA ASP A 545 -4.34 -40.58 38.21
C ASP A 545 -5.68 -39.83 38.33
N GLU A 546 -6.37 -39.81 37.19
CA GLU A 546 -7.82 -39.85 36.98
C GLU A 546 -8.78 -38.77 37.55
N LEU A 547 -9.37 -38.08 36.56
CA LEU A 547 -10.75 -37.58 36.41
C LEU A 547 -11.14 -36.21 36.99
#